data_AF-A0A937IMT8-F1
#
_entry.id   AF-A0A937IMT8-F1
#
_cell.length_a   1.000
_cell.length_b   1.000
_cell.length_c   1.000
_cell.angle_alpha   90.00
_cell.angle_beta   90.00
_cell.angle_gamma   90.00
#
_symmetry.space_group_name_H-M   'P 1'
#
loop_
_entity.id
_entity.type
_entity.pdbx_description
1 polymer ?
#
loop_
_entity_poly.entity_id
_entity_poly.type
_entity_poly.pdbx_seq_one_letter_code
_entity_poly.pdbx_strand_id
1 'polypeptide(L)'
;MLIEFLLSNFEIIIFFSIIFVIIGFLILFLMQNIKFQENKQSIIDYANIIHNSNKELKDYLNSIVNILESQKNEIVKITDKISFIEREINRLGNVKGSEDILGIAIDMARKGEDRESIKKNTGLREDEVEAIYTYYRK
;
A
#
# COMPACT_ATOMS: atom_id res chain seq x y z
N MET A 1 -51.81 23.12 72.38
CA MET A 1 -52.11 21.76 71.88
C MET A 1 -51.03 21.19 70.96
N LEU A 2 -50.79 21.70 69.74
CA LEU A 2 -49.78 21.10 68.82
C LEU A 2 -48.33 21.28 69.33
N ILE A 3 -47.99 22.45 69.85
CA ILE A 3 -46.66 22.72 70.44
C ILE A 3 -46.42 21.86 71.70
N GLU A 4 -47.43 21.69 72.55
CA GLU A 4 -47.35 20.83 73.74
C GLU A 4 -47.20 19.35 73.35
N PHE A 5 -47.87 18.91 72.29
CA PHE A 5 -47.70 17.57 71.73
C PHE A 5 -46.28 17.34 71.21
N LEU A 6 -45.71 18.31 70.49
CA LEU A 6 -44.32 18.26 70.01
C LEU A 6 -43.31 18.23 71.16
N LEU A 7 -43.52 19.05 72.20
CA LEU A 7 -42.66 19.07 73.39
C LEU A 7 -42.75 17.77 74.19
N SER A 8 -43.95 17.20 74.31
CA SER A 8 -44.18 15.92 75.01
C SER A 8 -43.53 14.73 74.29
N ASN A 9 -43.40 14.77 72.96
CA ASN A 9 -42.82 13.70 72.13
C ASN A 9 -41.46 14.06 71.52
N PHE A 10 -40.79 15.09 72.03
CA PHE A 10 -39.58 15.67 71.42
C PHE A 10 -38.45 14.66 71.22
N GLU A 11 -38.21 13.79 72.20
CA GLU A 11 -37.18 12.75 72.14
C GLU A 11 -37.43 11.74 71.00
N ILE A 12 -38.69 11.34 70.82
CA ILE A 12 -39.12 10.43 69.75
C ILE A 12 -38.90 11.08 68.39
N ILE A 13 -39.23 12.37 68.25
CA ILE A 13 -39.04 13.14 67.01
C ILE A 13 -37.56 13.24 66.65
N ILE A 14 -36.69 13.55 67.61
CA ILE A 14 -35.23 13.58 67.39
C ILE A 14 -34.73 12.20 66.96
N PHE A 15 -35.14 11.15 67.65
CA PHE A 15 -34.72 9.79 67.36
C PHE A 15 -35.07 9.39 65.91
N PHE A 16 -36.31 9.62 65.48
CA PHE A 16 -36.70 9.35 64.09
C PHE A 16 -35.96 10.23 63.08
N SER A 17 -35.70 11.50 63.40
CA SER A 17 -34.92 12.39 62.53
C SER A 17 -33.51 11.84 62.27
N ILE A 18 -32.83 11.37 63.33
CA ILE A 18 -31.50 10.76 63.21
C ILE A 18 -31.57 9.47 62.37
N ILE A 19 -32.58 8.62 62.58
CA ILE A 19 -32.79 7.41 61.79
C ILE A 19 -32.98 7.75 60.31
N PHE A 20 -33.81 8.74 59.98
CA PHE A 20 -34.04 9.15 58.60
C PHE A 20 -32.75 9.64 57.92
N VAL A 21 -31.91 10.38 58.65
CA VAL A 21 -30.60 10.81 58.13
C VAL A 21 -29.71 9.61 57.82
N ILE A 22 -29.63 8.63 58.74
CA ILE A 22 -28.83 7.40 58.54
C ILE A 22 -29.33 6.61 57.34
N ILE A 23 -30.65 6.42 57.22
CA ILE A 23 -31.27 5.74 56.08
C ILE A 23 -30.98 6.48 54.78
N GLY A 24 -31.07 7.82 54.78
CA GLY A 24 -30.73 8.65 53.62
C GLY A 24 -29.29 8.45 53.15
N PHE A 25 -28.33 8.42 54.07
CA PHE A 25 -26.93 8.12 53.75
C PHE A 25 -26.74 6.72 53.18
N LEU A 26 -27.40 5.71 53.76
CA LEU A 26 -27.36 4.34 53.25
C LEU A 26 -27.90 4.24 51.82
N ILE A 27 -29.01 4.92 51.52
CA ILE A 27 -29.60 4.94 50.16
C ILE A 27 -28.63 5.61 49.19
N LEU A 28 -28.05 6.76 49.55
CA LEU A 28 -27.07 7.45 48.70
C LEU A 28 -25.84 6.57 48.43
N PHE A 29 -25.35 5.88 49.45
CA PHE A 29 -24.22 4.95 49.32
C PHE A 29 -24.54 3.80 48.36
N LEU A 30 -25.73 3.21 48.46
CA LEU A 30 -26.17 2.14 47.56
C LEU A 30 -26.30 2.65 46.11
N MET A 31 -26.93 3.82 45.90
CA MET A 31 -27.06 4.42 44.57
C MET A 31 -25.69 4.73 43.95
N GLN A 32 -24.74 5.23 44.74
CA GLN A 32 -23.39 5.51 44.28
C GLN A 32 -22.64 4.22 43.90
N ASN A 33 -22.80 3.15 44.68
CA ASN A 33 -22.15 1.88 44.39
C ASN A 33 -22.68 1.23 43.10
N ILE A 34 -23.99 1.28 42.86
CA ILE A 34 -24.59 0.79 41.60
C ILE A 34 -23.99 1.54 40.41
N LYS A 35 -23.99 2.87 40.43
CA LYS A 35 -23.39 3.70 39.36
C LYS A 35 -21.90 3.41 39.17
N PHE A 36 -21.17 3.15 40.25
CA PHE A 36 -19.76 2.81 40.17
C PHE A 36 -19.54 1.47 39.46
N GLN A 37 -20.35 0.45 39.76
CA GLN A 37 -20.28 -0.84 39.07
C GLN A 37 -20.64 -0.71 37.58
N GLU A 38 -21.69 0.05 37.25
CA GLU A 38 -22.07 0.33 35.86
C GLU A 38 -20.94 1.00 35.10
N ASN A 39 -20.36 2.08 35.64
CA ASN A 39 -19.24 2.79 35.03
C ASN A 39 -18.02 1.87 34.84
N LYS A 40 -17.70 1.04 35.84
CA LYS A 40 -16.61 0.06 35.74
C LYS A 40 -16.86 -0.93 34.61
N GLN A 41 -18.08 -1.43 34.48
CA GLN A 41 -18.44 -2.36 33.41
C GLN A 41 -18.31 -1.67 32.03
N SER A 42 -18.83 -0.45 31.89
CA SER A 42 -18.69 0.30 30.64
C SER A 42 -17.22 0.52 30.25
N ILE A 43 -16.34 0.83 31.21
CA ILE A 43 -14.90 0.97 30.95
C ILE A 43 -14.30 -0.34 30.42
N ILE A 44 -14.67 -1.48 31.00
CA ILE A 44 -14.22 -2.80 30.56
C ILE A 44 -14.73 -3.08 29.14
N ASP A 45 -16.00 -2.78 28.86
CA ASP A 45 -16.60 -2.99 27.54
C ASP A 45 -15.91 -2.13 26.48
N TYR A 46 -15.66 -0.85 26.76
CA TYR A 46 -14.89 0.02 25.87
C TYR A 46 -13.46 -0.48 25.65
N ALA A 47 -12.78 -0.96 26.70
CA ALA A 47 -11.44 -1.53 26.57
C ALA A 47 -11.45 -2.79 25.68
N ASN A 48 -12.48 -3.64 25.81
CA ASN A 48 -12.65 -4.83 24.96
C ASN A 48 -12.92 -4.45 23.50
N ILE A 49 -13.77 -3.45 23.25
CA ILE A 49 -14.03 -2.93 21.89
C ILE A 49 -12.72 -2.42 21.29
N ILE A 50 -11.97 -1.59 22.02
CA ILE A 50 -10.67 -1.06 21.55
C ILE A 50 -9.69 -2.20 21.25
N HIS A 51 -9.62 -3.20 22.14
CA HIS A 51 -8.74 -4.36 21.95
C HIS A 51 -9.09 -5.14 20.68
N ASN A 52 -10.38 -5.43 20.47
CA ASN A 52 -10.84 -6.16 19.30
C ASN A 52 -10.61 -5.35 18.01
N SER A 53 -10.96 -4.06 18.00
CA SER A 53 -10.69 -3.18 16.87
C SER A 53 -9.21 -3.10 16.52
N ASN A 54 -8.32 -3.04 17.53
CA ASN A 54 -6.88 -3.05 17.30
C ASN A 54 -6.39 -4.39 16.72
N LYS A 55 -6.97 -5.50 17.15
CA LYS A 55 -6.67 -6.82 16.61
C LYS A 55 -7.08 -6.91 15.13
N GLU A 56 -8.30 -6.49 14.81
CA GLU A 56 -8.78 -6.46 13.42
C GLU A 56 -7.91 -5.54 12.54
N LEU A 57 -7.59 -4.34 13.04
CA LEU A 57 -6.72 -3.39 12.33
C LEU A 57 -5.34 -4.00 12.05
N LYS A 58 -4.76 -4.73 13.01
CA LYS A 58 -3.50 -5.45 12.80
C LYS A 58 -3.61 -6.49 11.66
N ASP A 59 -4.71 -7.24 11.62
CA ASP A 59 -4.92 -8.26 10.59
C ASP A 59 -5.13 -7.63 9.20
N TYR A 60 -5.82 -6.49 9.13
CA TYR A 60 -5.92 -5.68 7.91
C TYR A 60 -4.55 -5.16 7.46
N LEU A 61 -3.75 -4.60 8.36
CA LEU A 61 -2.40 -4.14 8.03
C LEU A 61 -1.51 -5.27 7.52
N ASN A 62 -1.56 -6.44 8.15
CA ASN A 62 -0.82 -7.61 7.67
C ASN A 62 -1.25 -8.02 6.26
N SER A 63 -2.55 -7.97 5.97
CA SER A 63 -3.07 -8.25 4.62
C SER A 63 -2.56 -7.25 3.59
N ILE A 64 -2.53 -5.96 3.93
CA ILE A 64 -1.95 -4.91 3.07
C ILE A 64 -0.47 -5.17 2.82
N VAL A 65 0.31 -5.52 3.85
CA VAL A 65 1.73 -5.86 3.72
C VAL A 65 1.94 -7.02 2.73
N ASN A 66 1.12 -8.07 2.83
CA ASN A 66 1.20 -9.21 1.92
C ASN A 66 0.89 -8.81 0.46
N ILE A 67 -0.11 -7.96 0.24
CA ILE A 67 -0.44 -7.43 -1.09
C ILE A 67 0.71 -6.60 -1.65
N LEU A 68 1.29 -5.71 -0.82
CA LEU A 68 2.43 -4.87 -1.23
C LEU A 68 3.66 -5.70 -1.61
N GLU A 69 3.96 -6.76 -0.85
CA GLU A 69 5.09 -7.64 -1.18
C GLU A 69 4.82 -8.41 -2.49
N SER A 70 3.58 -8.85 -2.72
CA SER A 70 3.18 -9.46 -3.99
C SER A 70 3.35 -8.50 -5.16
N GLN A 71 2.85 -7.27 -5.03
CA GLN A 71 2.97 -6.24 -6.07
C GLN A 71 4.42 -5.89 -6.37
N LYS A 72 5.26 -5.74 -5.33
CA LYS A 72 6.70 -5.53 -5.48
C LYS A 72 7.35 -6.65 -6.30
N ASN A 73 7.03 -7.91 -6.00
CA ASN A 73 7.56 -9.05 -6.75
C ASN A 73 7.09 -9.08 -8.21
N GLU A 74 5.84 -8.68 -8.48
CA GLU A 74 5.35 -8.54 -9.86
C GLU A 74 6.05 -7.42 -10.62
N ILE A 75 6.27 -6.27 -9.98
CA ILE A 75 7.02 -5.15 -10.57
C ILE A 75 8.42 -5.60 -10.96
N VAL A 76 9.14 -6.31 -10.09
CA VAL A 76 10.48 -6.85 -10.40
C VAL A 76 10.44 -7.74 -11.65
N LYS A 77 9.47 -8.66 -11.75
CA LYS A 77 9.31 -9.52 -12.94
C LYS A 77 9.02 -8.71 -14.21
N ILE A 78 8.24 -7.64 -14.11
CA ILE A 78 7.94 -6.76 -15.25
C ILE A 78 9.21 -6.00 -15.65
N THR A 79 9.97 -5.48 -14.70
CA THR A 79 11.26 -4.82 -14.94
C THR A 79 12.22 -5.74 -15.69
N ASP A 80 12.36 -7.00 -15.27
CA ASP A 80 13.21 -7.97 -15.96
C ASP A 80 12.77 -8.21 -17.41
N LYS A 81 11.45 -8.31 -17.65
CA LYS A 81 10.88 -8.45 -19.00
C LYS A 81 11.14 -7.21 -19.85
N ILE A 82 11.00 -6.01 -19.29
CA ILE A 82 11.30 -4.75 -19.99
C ILE A 82 12.78 -4.73 -20.40
N SER A 83 13.69 -5.02 -19.49
CA SER A 83 15.12 -5.08 -19.81
C SER A 83 15.45 -6.15 -20.85
N PHE A 84 14.75 -7.28 -20.86
CA PHE A 84 14.86 -8.26 -21.95
C PHE A 84 14.39 -7.69 -23.30
N ILE A 85 13.22 -7.05 -23.33
CA ILE A 85 12.67 -6.43 -24.55
C ILE A 85 13.59 -5.32 -25.07
N GLU A 86 14.14 -4.48 -24.20
CA GLU A 86 15.09 -3.43 -24.58
C GLU A 86 16.32 -4.01 -25.28
N ARG A 87 16.89 -5.10 -24.74
CA ARG A 87 18.02 -5.79 -25.39
C ARG A 87 17.64 -6.33 -26.76
N GLU A 88 16.44 -6.89 -26.89
CA GLU A 88 15.99 -7.47 -28.16
C GLU A 88 15.67 -6.40 -29.21
N ILE A 89 15.09 -5.27 -28.80
CA ILE A 89 14.90 -4.09 -29.66
C ILE A 89 16.25 -3.58 -30.18
N ASN A 90 17.25 -3.45 -29.29
CA ASN A 90 18.60 -3.03 -29.71
C ASN A 90 19.23 -4.03 -30.68
N ARG A 91 19.06 -5.34 -30.45
CA ARG A 91 19.53 -6.39 -31.37
C ARG A 91 18.86 -6.29 -32.74
N LEU A 92 17.54 -6.13 -32.77
CA LEU A 92 16.77 -5.97 -34.01
C LEU A 92 17.15 -4.69 -34.77
N GLY A 93 17.37 -3.59 -34.05
CA GLY A 93 17.87 -2.34 -34.64
C GLY A 93 19.22 -2.53 -35.33
N ASN A 94 20.15 -3.24 -34.69
CA ASN A 94 21.46 -3.55 -35.28
C ASN A 94 21.36 -4.47 -36.50
N VAL A 95 20.53 -5.52 -36.44
CA VAL A 95 20.35 -6.47 -37.57
C VAL A 95 19.70 -5.77 -38.76
N LYS A 96 18.60 -5.04 -38.56
CA LYS A 96 17.90 -4.33 -39.64
C LYS A 96 18.78 -3.25 -40.27
N GLY A 97 19.54 -2.50 -39.46
CA GLY A 97 20.51 -1.55 -39.97
C GLY A 97 21.57 -2.22 -40.87
N SER A 98 22.12 -3.35 -40.45
CA SER A 98 23.12 -4.08 -41.25
C SER A 98 22.56 -4.71 -42.54
N GLU A 99 21.34 -5.25 -42.51
CA GLU A 99 20.70 -5.84 -43.69
C GLU A 99 20.29 -4.77 -44.71
N ASP A 100 19.74 -3.63 -44.27
CA ASP A 100 19.42 -2.51 -45.16
C ASP A 100 20.70 -1.94 -45.81
N ILE A 101 21.80 -1.85 -45.06
CA ILE A 101 23.10 -1.38 -45.58
C ILE A 101 23.67 -2.33 -46.63
N LEU A 102 23.62 -3.64 -46.41
CA LEU A 102 24.04 -4.64 -47.39
C LEU A 102 23.14 -4.64 -48.64
N GLY A 103 21.83 -4.50 -48.47
CA GLY A 103 20.87 -4.37 -49.57
C GLY A 103 21.15 -3.15 -50.44
N ILE A 104 21.37 -1.99 -49.82
CA ILE A 104 21.75 -0.75 -50.49
C ILE A 104 23.08 -0.92 -51.26
N ALA A 105 24.09 -1.52 -50.63
CA ALA A 105 25.39 -1.78 -51.27
C ALA A 105 25.28 -2.67 -52.51
N ILE A 106 24.47 -3.74 -52.44
CA ILE A 106 24.23 -4.65 -53.57
C ILE A 106 23.47 -3.93 -54.70
N ASP A 107 22.46 -3.13 -54.38
CA ASP A 107 21.70 -2.36 -55.38
C ASP A 107 22.56 -1.29 -56.06
N MET A 108 23.42 -0.60 -55.33
CA MET A 108 24.39 0.35 -55.89
C MET A 108 25.41 -0.34 -56.80
N ALA A 109 25.93 -1.50 -56.39
CA ALA A 109 26.84 -2.30 -57.23
C ALA A 109 26.16 -2.75 -58.53
N ARG A 110 24.89 -3.19 -58.47
CA ARG A 110 24.10 -3.58 -59.65
C ARG A 110 23.80 -2.41 -60.60
N LYS A 111 23.70 -1.19 -60.07
CA LYS A 111 23.53 0.04 -60.85
C LYS A 111 24.84 0.54 -61.49
N GLY A 112 25.97 -0.09 -61.16
CA GLY A 112 27.27 0.25 -61.73
C GLY A 112 27.96 1.43 -61.05
N GLU A 113 27.54 1.81 -59.84
CA GLU A 113 28.24 2.83 -59.05
C GLU A 113 29.69 2.42 -58.75
N ASP A 114 30.53 3.36 -58.34
CA ASP A 114 31.93 3.08 -58.00
C ASP A 114 32.08 2.58 -56.56
N ARG A 115 33.18 1.86 -56.29
CA ARG A 115 33.48 1.27 -54.98
C ARG A 115 33.53 2.34 -53.88
N GLU A 116 34.09 3.51 -54.20
CA GLU A 116 34.18 4.64 -53.26
C GLU A 116 32.81 5.22 -52.90
N SER A 117 31.87 5.33 -53.85
CA SER A 117 30.50 5.77 -53.54
C SER A 117 29.75 4.75 -52.69
N ILE A 118 29.91 3.45 -52.96
CA ILE A 118 29.29 2.40 -52.14
C ILE A 118 29.84 2.48 -50.71
N LYS A 119 31.15 2.52 -50.54
CA LYS A 119 31.82 2.64 -49.23
C LYS A 119 31.38 3.89 -48.47
N LYS A 120 31.33 5.05 -49.13
CA LYS A 120 30.92 6.32 -48.53
C LYS A 120 29.46 6.33 -48.07
N ASN A 121 28.56 5.69 -48.81
CA ASN A 121 27.11 5.70 -48.51
C ASN A 121 26.67 4.56 -47.58
N THR A 122 27.44 3.49 -47.46
CA THR A 122 27.08 2.29 -46.69
C THR A 122 27.92 2.13 -45.41
N GLY A 123 29.09 2.77 -45.35
CA GLY A 123 30.02 2.64 -44.22
C GLY A 123 30.66 1.25 -44.09
N LEU A 124 30.48 0.39 -45.09
CA LEU A 124 31.09 -0.94 -45.17
C LEU A 124 32.61 -0.85 -45.31
N ARG A 125 33.32 -1.87 -44.83
CA ARG A 125 34.78 -1.94 -44.96
C ARG A 125 35.19 -2.22 -46.41
N GLU A 126 36.44 -1.89 -46.75
CA GLU A 126 36.99 -2.07 -48.10
C GLU A 126 36.84 -3.51 -48.62
N ASP A 127 37.09 -4.50 -47.75
CA ASP A 127 36.98 -5.94 -48.05
C ASP A 127 35.53 -6.36 -48.31
N GLU A 128 34.57 -5.81 -47.56
CA GLU A 128 33.14 -6.07 -47.72
C GLU A 128 32.60 -5.45 -49.01
N VAL A 129 33.00 -4.21 -49.32
CA VAL A 129 32.65 -3.54 -50.57
C VAL A 129 33.25 -4.28 -51.77
N GLU A 130 34.51 -4.73 -51.69
CA GLU A 130 35.17 -5.45 -52.79
C GLU A 130 34.46 -6.78 -53.11
N ALA A 131 34.03 -7.52 -52.08
CA ALA A 131 33.25 -8.74 -52.26
C ALA A 131 31.91 -8.45 -52.96
N ILE A 132 31.16 -7.44 -52.49
CA ILE A 132 29.87 -7.07 -53.09
C ILE A 132 30.06 -6.61 -54.54
N TYR A 133 31.09 -5.82 -54.80
CA TYR A 133 31.41 -5.30 -56.12
C TYR A 133 31.78 -6.40 -57.11
N THR A 134 32.56 -7.37 -56.67
CA THR A 134 33.04 -8.48 -57.49
C THR A 134 31.89 -9.41 -57.90
N TYR A 135 30.93 -9.65 -57.01
CA TYR A 135 29.85 -10.62 -57.24
C TYR A 135 28.56 -10.03 -57.81
N TYR A 136 28.27 -8.74 -57.58
CA TYR A 136 26.98 -8.14 -57.92
C TYR A 136 27.04 -7.03 -58.96
N ARG A 137 28.24 -6.55 -59.34
CA ARG A 137 28.37 -5.63 -60.47
C ARG A 137 28.02 -6.35 -61.77
N LYS A 138 27.11 -5.77 -62.54
CA LYS A 138 26.80 -6.18 -63.90
C LYS A 138 27.57 -5.34 -64.91
#